data_AF-A0A3A4AP84-F1
#
_entry.id   AF-A0A3A4AP84-F1
#
_cell.length_a   1.000
_cell.length_b   1.000
_cell.length_c   1.000
_cell.angle_alpha   90.00
_cell.angle_beta   90.00
_cell.angle_gamma   90.00
#
_symmetry.space_group_name_H-M   'P 1'
#
loop_
_entity.id
_entity.type
_entity.pdbx_description
1 polymer ?
#
loop_
_entity_poly.entity_id
_entity_poly.type
_entity_poly.pdbx_seq_one_letter_code
_entity_poly.pdbx_strand_id
1 'polypeptide(L)'
;MASSLSASSPPPEAVLIADRRTSLELSVRAAARELAKYTDQPFSNTTWSNIEKGAARATDKQLVAMAQVVRAVPEQLDRAGRPQAARKLAEAIEAWAQKRLAEQARTITHQDIVEKLWRAEQEIRGLPGSAREHEQMFQALLQFTGAAVDAQLTQIRLAHKRPPVATDPGENPAGP
;
A
#
# COMPACT_ATOMS: atom_id res chain seq x y z
N MET A 1 6.24 41.08 -31.34
CA MET A 1 6.79 41.18 -29.98
C MET A 1 6.57 39.84 -29.30
N ALA A 2 7.62 39.04 -29.13
CA ALA A 2 7.53 37.72 -28.51
C ALA A 2 7.60 37.89 -27.00
N SER A 3 6.47 37.70 -26.31
CA SER A 3 6.42 37.66 -24.85
C SER A 3 7.33 36.54 -24.36
N SER A 4 8.41 36.94 -23.71
CA SER A 4 9.34 36.05 -23.01
C SER A 4 8.58 35.37 -21.88
N LEU A 5 8.07 34.16 -22.13
CA LEU A 5 7.54 33.30 -21.08
C LEU A 5 8.71 33.02 -20.13
N SER A 6 8.72 33.72 -19.00
CA SER A 6 9.64 33.45 -17.90
C SER A 6 9.45 31.99 -17.52
N ALA A 7 10.47 31.17 -17.74
CA ALA A 7 10.47 29.78 -17.32
C ALA A 7 10.51 29.76 -15.79
N SER A 8 9.35 29.81 -15.15
CA SER A 8 9.27 29.61 -13.71
C SER A 8 9.78 28.20 -13.43
N SER A 9 10.79 28.07 -12.57
CA SER A 9 11.29 26.76 -12.18
C SER A 9 10.13 25.84 -11.76
N PRO A 10 10.17 24.55 -12.13
CA PRO A 10 9.12 23.61 -11.75
C PRO A 10 8.99 23.55 -10.23
N PRO A 11 7.77 23.35 -9.71
CA PRO A 11 7.58 23.31 -8.27
C PRO A 11 8.24 22.06 -7.65
N PRO A 12 8.58 22.08 -6.35
CA PRO A 12 9.36 21.01 -5.70
C PRO A 12 8.77 19.60 -5.88
N GLU A 13 7.44 19.47 -5.83
CA GLU A 13 6.78 18.19 -6.05
C GLU A 13 6.95 17.66 -7.48
N ALA A 14 7.01 18.55 -8.47
CA ALA A 14 7.21 18.15 -9.86
C ALA A 14 8.64 17.65 -10.09
N VAL A 15 9.62 18.32 -9.47
CA VAL A 15 11.03 17.90 -9.47
C VAL A 15 11.17 16.52 -8.82
N LEU A 16 10.58 16.33 -7.63
CA LEU A 16 10.56 15.03 -6.95
C LEU A 16 10.04 13.91 -7.85
N ILE A 17 8.91 14.12 -8.52
CA ILE A 17 8.32 13.12 -9.41
C ILE A 17 9.24 12.83 -10.61
N ALA A 18 9.80 13.86 -11.23
CA ALA A 18 10.70 13.72 -12.38
C ALA A 18 12.00 12.98 -12.00
N ASP A 19 12.60 13.31 -10.84
CA ASP A 19 13.82 12.68 -10.35
C ASP A 19 13.60 11.21 -10.02
N ARG A 20 12.49 10.89 -9.32
CA ARG A 20 12.12 9.50 -9.01
C ARG A 20 11.82 8.70 -10.26
N ARG A 21 11.09 9.27 -11.22
CA ARG A 21 10.82 8.63 -12.51
C ARG A 21 12.13 8.30 -13.24
N THR A 22 13.05 9.26 -13.30
CA THR A 22 14.35 9.10 -13.96
C THR A 22 15.23 8.06 -13.26
N SER A 23 15.23 8.06 -11.92
CA SER A 23 15.94 7.04 -11.11
C SER A 23 15.41 5.62 -11.31
N LEU A 24 14.15 5.47 -11.70
CA LEU A 24 13.52 4.20 -12.04
C LEU A 24 13.64 3.86 -13.54
N GLU A 25 14.35 4.68 -14.32
CA GLU A 25 14.50 4.55 -15.78
C GLU A 25 13.15 4.47 -16.52
N LEU A 26 12.11 5.09 -15.95
CA LEU A 26 10.76 5.08 -16.52
C LEU A 26 10.60 6.21 -17.54
N SER A 27 10.22 5.87 -18.76
CA SER A 27 9.77 6.88 -19.73
C SER A 27 8.46 7.53 -19.28
N VAL A 28 8.21 8.80 -19.66
CA VAL A 28 6.93 9.47 -19.40
C VAL A 28 5.74 8.65 -19.93
N ARG A 29 5.90 8.03 -21.10
CA ARG A 29 4.87 7.17 -21.70
C ARG A 29 4.61 5.91 -20.87
N ALA A 30 5.63 5.29 -20.29
CA ALA A 30 5.47 4.15 -19.41
C ALA A 30 4.80 4.57 -18.09
N ALA A 31 5.26 5.67 -17.49
CA ALA A 31 4.71 6.20 -16.25
C ALA A 31 3.22 6.58 -16.38
N ALA A 32 2.84 7.29 -17.45
CA ALA A 32 1.44 7.65 -17.68
C ALA A 32 0.54 6.42 -17.93
N ARG A 33 1.06 5.37 -18.58
CA ARG A 33 0.34 4.10 -18.76
C ARG A 33 0.15 3.36 -17.45
N GLU A 34 1.18 3.31 -16.61
CA GLU A 34 1.12 2.71 -15.28
C GLU A 34 0.15 3.46 -14.36
N LEU A 35 0.03 4.78 -14.52
CA LEU A 35 -0.88 5.61 -13.74
C LEU A 35 -2.35 5.19 -13.89
N ALA A 36 -2.73 4.64 -15.05
CA ALA A 36 -4.09 4.12 -15.28
C ALA A 36 -4.49 2.98 -14.33
N LYS A 37 -3.54 2.36 -13.62
CA LYS A 37 -3.83 1.35 -12.58
C LYS A 37 -4.33 1.97 -11.28
N TYR A 38 -4.11 3.26 -11.07
CA TYR A 38 -4.36 3.96 -9.81
C TYR A 38 -5.48 5.01 -9.90
N THR A 39 -5.98 5.29 -11.11
CA THR A 39 -7.05 6.29 -11.34
C THR A 39 -7.95 5.88 -12.49
N ASP A 40 -9.24 6.16 -12.35
CA ASP A 40 -10.24 5.92 -13.41
C ASP A 40 -10.24 7.00 -14.49
N GLN A 41 -9.47 8.07 -14.29
CA GLN A 41 -9.42 9.19 -15.24
C GLN A 41 -8.30 9.00 -16.27
N PRO A 42 -8.58 9.27 -17.56
CA PRO A 42 -7.55 9.20 -18.58
C PRO A 42 -6.45 10.22 -18.28
N PHE A 43 -5.22 9.72 -18.14
CA PHE A 43 -4.05 10.56 -17.88
C PHE A 43 -3.09 10.50 -19.06
N SER A 44 -2.91 11.62 -19.75
CA SER A 44 -2.11 11.68 -20.97
C SER A 44 -0.62 11.88 -20.69
N ASN A 45 0.24 11.41 -21.61
CA ASN A 45 1.68 11.69 -21.57
C ASN A 45 1.97 13.20 -21.53
N THR A 46 1.15 13.99 -22.23
CA THR A 46 1.26 15.45 -22.28
C THR A 46 0.96 16.07 -20.91
N THR A 47 -0.10 15.62 -20.25
CA THR A 47 -0.45 16.05 -18.89
C THR A 47 0.69 15.75 -17.92
N TRP A 48 1.24 14.53 -17.96
CA TRP A 48 2.39 14.15 -17.15
C TRP A 48 3.57 15.09 -17.38
N SER A 49 3.97 15.28 -18.64
CA SER A 49 5.13 16.11 -18.99
C SER A 49 4.93 17.57 -18.59
N ASN A 50 3.72 18.11 -18.75
CA ASN A 50 3.40 19.47 -18.35
C ASN A 50 3.50 19.66 -16.82
N ILE A 51 3.11 18.66 -16.04
CA ILE A 51 3.26 18.69 -14.58
C ILE A 51 4.74 18.65 -14.20
N GLU A 52 5.54 17.72 -14.74
CA GLU A 52 6.99 17.64 -14.44
C GLU A 52 7.74 18.94 -14.79
N LYS A 53 7.33 19.60 -15.88
CA LYS A 53 7.92 20.87 -16.33
C LYS A 53 7.37 22.09 -15.57
N GLY A 54 6.40 21.92 -14.67
CA GLY A 54 5.73 23.02 -13.98
C GLY A 54 4.78 23.85 -14.87
N ALA A 55 4.54 23.43 -16.11
CA ALA A 55 3.62 24.08 -17.05
C ALA A 55 2.13 23.83 -16.69
N ALA A 56 1.85 22.84 -15.84
CA ALA A 56 0.53 22.59 -15.28
C ALA A 56 0.63 22.25 -13.79
N ARG A 57 -0.35 22.68 -12.99
CA ARG A 57 -0.47 22.29 -11.58
C ARG A 57 -1.23 20.99 -11.46
N ALA A 58 -0.64 20.02 -10.76
CA ALA A 58 -1.31 18.78 -10.41
C ALA A 58 -2.21 18.98 -9.19
N THR A 59 -3.39 18.36 -9.23
CA THR A 59 -4.24 18.19 -8.03
C THR A 59 -3.60 17.17 -7.09
N ASP A 60 -3.98 17.18 -5.81
CA ASP A 60 -3.53 16.17 -4.85
C ASP A 60 -3.78 14.74 -5.34
N LYS A 61 -4.95 14.49 -5.94
CA LYS A 61 -5.31 13.17 -6.46
C LYS A 61 -4.34 12.72 -7.56
N GLN A 62 -3.98 13.64 -8.45
CA GLN A 62 -2.99 13.37 -9.51
C GLN A 62 -1.59 13.18 -8.92
N LEU A 63 -1.18 14.00 -7.94
CA LEU A 63 0.11 13.85 -7.27
C LEU A 63 0.23 12.51 -6.54
N VAL A 64 -0.82 12.06 -5.86
CA VAL A 64 -0.84 10.74 -5.19
C VAL A 64 -0.67 9.62 -6.22
N ALA A 65 -1.42 9.66 -7.32
CA ALA A 65 -1.30 8.64 -8.37
C ALA A 65 0.09 8.65 -9.04
N MET A 66 0.63 9.83 -9.33
CA MET A 66 2.00 9.97 -9.86
C MET A 66 3.04 9.45 -8.87
N ALA A 67 2.90 9.76 -7.59
CA ALA A 67 3.78 9.30 -6.51
C ALA A 67 3.76 7.76 -6.37
N GLN A 68 2.59 7.12 -6.50
CA GLN A 68 2.47 5.66 -6.50
C GLN A 68 3.25 5.02 -7.66
N VAL A 69 3.14 5.60 -8.87
CA VAL A 69 3.88 5.11 -10.06
C VAL A 69 5.38 5.22 -9.88
N VAL A 70 5.87 6.36 -9.37
CA VAL A 70 7.32 6.60 -9.17
C VAL A 70 7.83 6.11 -7.81
N ARG A 71 7.01 5.36 -7.08
CA ARG A 71 7.33 4.77 -5.77
C ARG A 71 7.88 5.80 -4.79
N ALA A 72 7.30 7.00 -4.75
CA ALA A 72 7.62 7.99 -3.75
C ALA A 72 6.94 7.63 -2.42
N VAL A 73 7.54 8.07 -1.30
CA VAL A 73 6.98 7.88 0.05
C VAL A 73 6.32 9.16 0.56
N PRO A 74 5.33 9.06 1.48
CA PRO A 74 4.61 10.23 2.00
C PRO A 74 5.51 11.37 2.48
N GLU A 75 6.62 11.05 3.16
CA GLU A 75 7.56 12.03 3.71
C GLU A 75 8.24 12.86 2.63
N GLN A 76 8.39 12.31 1.42
CA GLN A 76 8.97 13.06 0.29
C GLN A 76 7.98 14.11 -0.24
N LEU A 77 6.69 13.78 -0.33
CA LEU A 77 5.66 14.75 -0.70
C LEU A 77 5.47 15.82 0.38
N ASP A 78 5.56 15.44 1.65
CA ASP A 78 5.47 16.37 2.76
C ASP A 78 6.62 17.40 2.73
N ARG A 79 7.86 16.94 2.56
CA ARG A 79 9.04 17.80 2.36
C ARG A 79 8.96 18.67 1.11
N ALA A 80 8.25 18.21 0.07
CA ALA A 80 7.98 19.00 -1.13
C ALA A 80 6.85 20.04 -0.94
N GLY A 81 6.31 20.19 0.28
CA GLY A 81 5.27 21.17 0.59
C GLY A 81 3.85 20.71 0.22
N ARG A 82 3.63 19.39 0.09
CA ARG A 82 2.33 18.80 -0.27
C ARG A 82 1.77 17.87 0.83
N PRO A 83 1.49 18.40 2.05
CA PRO A 83 1.09 17.58 3.20
C PRO A 83 -0.25 16.85 3.00
N GLN A 84 -1.21 17.44 2.28
CA GLN A 84 -2.49 16.75 1.99
C GLN A 84 -2.29 15.55 1.04
N ALA A 85 -1.44 15.70 0.01
CA ALA A 85 -1.10 14.59 -0.87
C ALA A 85 -0.30 13.50 -0.13
N ALA A 86 0.58 13.89 0.79
CA ALA A 86 1.31 12.93 1.64
C ALA A 86 0.36 12.07 2.48
N ARG A 87 -0.64 12.69 3.14
CA ARG A 87 -1.65 11.95 3.93
C ARG A 87 -2.45 10.98 3.06
N LYS A 88 -2.97 11.45 1.93
CA LYS A 88 -3.71 10.61 0.97
C LYS A 88 -2.86 9.47 0.42
N LEU A 89 -1.56 9.68 0.21
CA LEU A 89 -0.66 8.62 -0.22
C LEU A 89 -0.47 7.57 0.87
N ALA A 90 -0.32 7.99 2.13
CA ALA A 90 -0.22 7.07 3.28
C ALA A 90 -1.49 6.20 3.40
N GLU A 91 -2.67 6.81 3.33
CA GLU A 91 -3.97 6.13 3.32
C GLU A 91 -4.08 5.11 2.17
N ALA A 92 -3.63 5.49 0.96
CA ALA A 92 -3.67 4.60 -0.20
C ALA A 92 -2.71 3.40 -0.06
N ILE A 93 -1.52 3.61 0.53
CA ILE A 93 -0.57 2.53 0.82
C ILE A 93 -1.15 1.57 1.86
N GLU A 94 -1.75 2.11 2.93
CA GLU A 94 -2.37 1.32 3.98
C GLU A 94 -3.56 0.50 3.44
N ALA A 95 -4.45 1.13 2.67
CA ALA A 95 -5.59 0.44 2.06
C ALA A 95 -5.14 -0.70 1.14
N TRP A 96 -4.07 -0.51 0.38
CA TRP A 96 -3.49 -1.57 -0.46
C TRP A 96 -2.89 -2.70 0.38
N ALA A 97 -2.17 -2.38 1.45
CA ALA A 97 -1.60 -3.37 2.37
C ALA A 97 -2.70 -4.22 3.04
N GLN A 98 -3.77 -3.57 3.53
CA GLN A 98 -4.92 -4.25 4.13
C GLN A 98 -5.63 -5.15 3.11
N LYS A 99 -5.85 -4.67 1.88
CA LYS A 99 -6.45 -5.48 0.80
C LYS A 99 -5.61 -6.71 0.50
N ARG A 100 -4.28 -6.55 0.38
CA ARG A 100 -3.36 -7.66 0.14
C ARG A 100 -3.36 -8.68 1.28
N LEU A 101 -3.38 -8.22 2.53
CA LEU A 101 -3.51 -9.11 3.70
C LEU A 101 -4.85 -9.86 3.69
N ALA A 102 -5.95 -9.21 3.32
CA ALA A 102 -7.25 -9.85 3.19
C ALA A 102 -7.30 -10.90 2.07
N GLU A 103 -6.66 -10.63 0.92
CA GLU A 103 -6.54 -11.59 -0.18
C GLU A 103 -5.65 -12.79 0.18
N GLN A 104 -4.54 -12.56 0.89
CA GLN A 104 -3.68 -13.62 1.41
C GLN A 104 -4.38 -14.46 2.49
N ALA A 105 -5.18 -13.83 3.36
CA ALA A 105 -5.98 -14.54 4.35
C ALA A 105 -7.06 -15.43 3.72
N ARG A 106 -7.55 -15.08 2.51
CA ARG A 106 -8.53 -15.89 1.76
C ARG A 106 -7.94 -17.09 1.03
N THR A 107 -6.61 -17.17 0.92
CA THR A 107 -5.92 -18.18 0.09
C THR A 107 -5.18 -19.25 0.89
N ILE A 108 -5.07 -19.13 2.21
CA ILE A 108 -4.59 -20.24 3.05
C ILE A 108 -5.80 -21.09 3.42
N THR A 109 -5.95 -22.23 2.74
CA THR A 109 -6.98 -23.22 3.06
C THR A 109 -6.52 -24.14 4.18
N HIS A 110 -7.47 -24.83 4.83
CA HIS A 110 -7.14 -25.91 5.77
C HIS A 110 -6.23 -26.96 5.11
N GLN A 111 -6.45 -27.23 3.82
CA GLN A 111 -5.66 -28.18 3.04
C GLN A 111 -4.20 -27.72 2.87
N ASP A 112 -3.95 -26.42 2.67
CA ASP A 112 -2.58 -25.87 2.61
C ASP A 112 -1.85 -25.98 3.95
N ILE A 113 -2.56 -25.83 5.07
CA ILE A 113 -1.99 -26.00 6.42
C ILE A 113 -1.63 -27.46 6.64
N VAL A 114 -2.53 -28.39 6.31
CA VAL A 114 -2.30 -29.83 6.43
C VAL A 114 -1.13 -30.27 5.55
N GLU A 115 -1.04 -29.79 4.31
CA GLU A 115 0.05 -30.15 3.40
C GLU A 115 1.40 -29.62 3.91
N LYS A 116 1.45 -28.40 4.44
CA LYS A 116 2.67 -27.84 5.05
C LYS A 116 3.09 -28.59 6.31
N LEU A 117 2.14 -28.96 7.17
CA LEU A 117 2.42 -29.77 8.35
C LEU A 117 2.93 -31.16 7.99
N TRP A 118 2.36 -31.78 6.97
CA TRP A 118 2.81 -33.07 6.46
C TRP A 118 4.23 -33.00 5.91
N ARG A 119 4.58 -31.96 5.14
CA ARG A 119 5.96 -31.76 4.65
C ARG A 119 6.94 -31.54 5.80
N ALA A 120 6.59 -30.70 6.77
CA ALA A 120 7.41 -30.46 7.95
C ALA A 120 7.62 -31.75 8.78
N GLU A 121 6.61 -32.61 8.88
CA GLU A 121 6.74 -33.92 9.52
C GLU A 121 7.77 -34.81 8.81
N GLN A 122 7.74 -34.87 7.47
CA GLN A 122 8.71 -35.63 6.68
C GLN A 122 10.13 -35.06 6.83
N GLU A 123 10.28 -33.73 6.85
CA GLU A 123 11.56 -33.08 7.09
C GLU A 123 12.11 -33.41 8.47
N ILE A 124 11.30 -33.34 9.53
CA ILE A 124 11.70 -33.69 10.90
C ILE A 124 12.13 -35.16 10.98
N ARG A 125 11.40 -36.07 10.33
CA ARG A 125 11.77 -37.50 10.29
C ARG A 125 13.09 -37.76 9.54
N GLY A 126 13.47 -36.88 8.61
CA GLY A 126 14.73 -36.95 7.87
C GLY A 126 15.94 -36.38 8.61
N LEU A 127 15.73 -35.72 9.76
CA LEU A 127 16.82 -35.19 10.58
C LEU A 127 17.50 -36.31 11.38
N PRO A 128 18.79 -36.16 11.72
CA PRO A 128 19.45 -37.05 12.66
C PRO A 128 18.89 -36.81 14.06
N GLY A 129 18.33 -37.86 14.67
CA GLY A 129 17.73 -37.77 15.99
C GLY A 129 17.01 -39.05 16.39
N SER A 130 16.67 -39.15 17.66
CA SER A 130 15.84 -40.22 18.19
C SER A 130 14.35 -39.97 17.87
N ALA A 131 13.56 -41.04 17.82
CA ALA A 131 12.12 -40.93 17.63
C ALA A 131 11.43 -40.01 18.66
N ARG A 132 11.98 -39.94 19.89
CA ARG A 132 11.47 -39.07 20.95
C ARG A 132 11.76 -37.59 20.66
N GLU A 133 12.93 -37.27 20.13
CA GLU A 133 13.28 -35.89 19.74
C GLU A 133 12.44 -35.43 18.54
N HIS A 134 12.22 -36.31 17.57
CA HIS A 134 11.36 -36.02 16.42
C HIS A 134 9.91 -35.74 16.85
N GLU A 135 9.36 -36.55 17.77
CA GLU A 135 8.03 -36.32 18.33
C GLU A 135 7.96 -34.96 19.06
N GLN A 136 8.96 -34.61 19.86
CA GLN A 136 9.00 -33.32 20.55
C GLN A 136 9.04 -32.13 19.58
N MET A 137 9.84 -32.24 18.50
CA MET A 137 9.91 -31.21 17.46
C MET A 137 8.58 -31.06 16.72
N PHE A 138 7.91 -32.18 16.42
CA PHE A 138 6.61 -32.15 15.75
C PHE A 138 5.51 -31.56 16.65
N GLN A 139 5.49 -31.93 17.94
CA GLN A 139 4.56 -31.34 18.92
C GLN A 139 4.77 -29.83 19.08
N ALA A 140 6.02 -29.37 19.11
CA ALA A 140 6.33 -27.94 19.15
C ALA A 140 5.83 -27.21 17.89
N LEU A 141 5.98 -27.82 16.70
CA LEU A 141 5.46 -27.29 15.44
C LEU A 141 3.93 -27.17 15.45
N LEU A 142 3.23 -28.19 15.95
CA LEU A 142 1.76 -28.18 16.07
C LEU A 142 1.29 -27.07 17.01
N GLN A 143 1.92 -26.92 18.18
CA GLN A 143 1.59 -25.86 19.14
C GLN A 143 1.82 -24.47 18.55
N PHE A 144 2.94 -24.25 17.86
CA PHE A 144 3.25 -22.99 17.21
C PHE A 144 2.22 -22.65 16.11
N THR A 145 1.86 -23.65 15.30
CA THR A 145 0.87 -23.48 14.22
C THR A 145 -0.51 -23.16 14.78
N GLY A 146 -0.94 -23.84 15.85
CA GLY A 146 -2.20 -23.54 16.55
C GLY A 146 -2.24 -22.10 17.08
N ALA A 147 -1.19 -21.67 17.77
CA ALA A 147 -1.09 -20.30 18.28
C ALA A 147 -1.11 -19.24 17.18
N ALA A 148 -0.44 -19.50 16.04
CA ALA A 148 -0.43 -18.59 14.90
C ALA A 148 -1.83 -18.46 14.25
N VAL A 149 -2.54 -19.57 14.10
CA VAL A 149 -3.93 -19.57 13.58
C VAL A 149 -4.85 -18.81 14.54
N ASP A 150 -4.76 -19.05 15.84
CA ASP A 150 -5.58 -18.34 16.84
C ASP A 150 -5.31 -16.83 16.87
N ALA A 151 -4.04 -16.43 16.75
CA ALA A 151 -3.65 -15.04 16.63
C ALA A 151 -4.24 -14.40 15.35
N GLN A 152 -4.17 -15.09 14.22
CA GLN A 152 -4.73 -14.62 12.96
C GLN A 152 -6.26 -14.49 13.03
N LEU A 153 -6.96 -15.46 13.61
CA LEU A 153 -8.41 -15.40 13.84
C LEU A 153 -8.79 -14.24 14.78
N THR A 154 -7.95 -13.94 15.76
CA THR A 154 -8.14 -12.81 16.66
C THR A 154 -7.95 -11.48 15.94
N GLN A 155 -6.92 -11.35 15.10
CA GLN A 155 -6.72 -10.17 14.26
C GLN A 155 -7.88 -9.94 13.29
N ILE A 156 -8.40 -11.01 12.66
CA ILE A 156 -9.59 -10.93 11.82
C ILE A 156 -10.80 -10.45 12.63
N ARG A 157 -11.04 -11.02 13.82
CA ARG A 157 -12.13 -10.59 14.71
C ARG A 157 -12.00 -9.11 15.11
N LEU A 158 -10.80 -8.65 15.42
CA LEU A 158 -10.55 -7.25 15.77
C LEU A 158 -10.75 -6.32 14.56
N ALA A 159 -10.28 -6.71 13.38
CA ALA A 159 -10.46 -5.94 12.14
C ALA A 159 -11.95 -5.84 11.72
N HIS A 160 -12.77 -6.85 12.05
CA HIS A 160 -14.21 -6.83 11.76
C HIS A 160 -15.05 -6.16 12.86
N LYS A 161 -14.51 -5.94 14.06
CA LYS A 161 -15.11 -5.05 15.06
C LYS A 161 -14.88 -3.60 14.63
N ARG A 162 -15.76 -3.08 13.78
CA ARG A 162 -15.89 -1.62 13.55
C ARG A 162 -15.98 -0.93 14.92
N PRO A 163 -15.21 0.13 15.21
CA PRO A 163 -15.55 0.98 16.34
C PRO A 163 -16.97 1.51 16.13
N PRO A 164 -17.81 1.59 17.17
CA PRO A 164 -19.11 2.23 17.04
C PRO A 164 -18.87 3.65 16.53
N VAL A 165 -19.54 4.00 15.44
CA VAL A 165 -19.67 5.39 15.00
C VAL A 165 -20.17 6.15 16.22
N ALA A 166 -19.36 7.06 16.75
CA ALA A 166 -19.82 8.01 17.73
C ALA A 166 -20.96 8.80 17.05
N THR A 167 -22.20 8.43 17.35
CA THR A 167 -23.35 9.26 17.05
C THR A 167 -23.14 10.55 17.84
N ASP A 168 -22.86 11.61 17.10
CA ASP A 168 -22.75 12.98 17.58
C ASP A 168 -24.05 13.33 18.36
N PRO A 169 -23.99 13.67 19.66
CA PRO A 169 -25.16 14.18 20.37
C PRO A 169 -25.28 15.67 20.04
N GLY A 170 -25.73 15.96 18.82
CA GLY A 170 -25.57 17.28 18.22
C GLY A 170 -26.73 17.74 17.36
N GLU A 171 -27.98 17.44 17.72
CA GLU A 171 -29.12 18.18 17.17
C GLU A 171 -30.10 18.52 18.29
N ASN A 172 -29.93 19.75 18.80
CA ASN A 172 -30.85 20.43 19.68
C ASN A 172 -31.85 21.20 18.78
N PRO A 173 -33.12 20.78 18.63
CA PRO A 173 -34.09 21.61 17.95
C PRO A 173 -34.57 22.71 18.90
N ALA A 174 -34.08 23.92 18.66
CA ALA A 174 -34.63 25.13 19.24
C ALA A 174 -35.99 25.48 18.59
N GLY A 175 -37.04 25.51 19.41
CA GLY A 175 -38.23 26.37 19.30
C GLY A 175 -39.22 26.08 18.16
N PRO A 176 -40.45 26.65 18.20
CA PRO A 176 -40.93 27.73 19.07
C PRO A 176 -41.68 27.29 20.34
#